data_AF-A0A496CLW6-F1
#
_entry.id   AF-A0A496CLW6-F1
#
_cell.length_a   1.000
_cell.length_b   1.000
_cell.length_c   1.000
_cell.angle_alpha   90.00
_cell.angle_beta   90.00
_cell.angle_gamma   90.00
#
_symmetry.space_group_name_H-M   'P 1'
#
loop_
_entity.id
_entity.type
_entity.pdbx_description
1 polymer ?
#
loop_
_entity_poly.entity_id
_entity_poly.type
_entity_poly.pdbx_seq_one_letter_code
_entity_poly.pdbx_strand_id
1 'polypeptide(L)'
;MNWLIICGLLIIIVLQILFRPKEDKSDTQNELKRLLDEMQRSFERIEKNFREDFRLNREEGRIVARDNREELTRSMNEFREAFDRGIASFNNLQREKFANLDEQQRLLVANTEKRLDEIRVTVDEKLQKTLNDRIGQSFRLVTEQLESVQKGLGEMQTLAQDVGGLKRVLSNVKTRGNIGEIQLSMLLEQILAPEQYEANVHTRKGSDAVVEFAVKLPGRDDIREYVYLPIDAKFPKDIYEQLLDAYDNADPQAIETAGKLLETTIKKMAKDISDKYLAPPATTDFGIMFLPFEGIYAEVVRRSALLDELQRTYKVVVTGPTTLAAILNSLQMGFRTLAIQKHSGEVWTILGAVKKEFEKVGGMLEKAQKNLQTASGQIEEVLGTRTRAIQRKLKDVDTLSGREARAIIPELGPLTEEEEES
;
A
#
# COMPACT_ATOMS: atom_id res chain seq x y z
N MET A 1 -36.90 70.29 97.00
CA MET A 1 -37.68 69.21 97.67
C MET A 1 -37.05 67.81 97.55
N ASN A 2 -36.14 67.54 96.59
CA ASN A 2 -35.50 66.22 96.44
C ASN A 2 -34.46 65.87 97.53
N TRP A 3 -33.84 66.86 98.17
CA TRP A 3 -32.81 66.59 99.18
C TRP A 3 -33.36 65.95 100.46
N LEU A 4 -34.61 66.27 100.82
CA LEU A 4 -35.27 65.68 102.00
C LEU A 4 -35.61 64.20 101.79
N ILE A 5 -35.95 63.79 100.57
CA ILE A 5 -36.29 62.40 100.25
C ILE A 5 -35.03 61.52 100.26
N ILE A 6 -33.92 62.04 99.73
CA ILE A 6 -32.64 61.31 99.69
C ILE A 6 -32.03 61.19 101.10
N CYS A 7 -32.10 62.25 101.92
CA CYS A 7 -31.72 62.15 103.33
C CYS A 7 -32.64 61.19 104.10
N GLY A 8 -33.94 61.15 103.78
CA GLY A 8 -34.88 60.18 104.36
C GLY A 8 -34.53 58.72 104.04
N LEU A 9 -34.21 58.42 102.78
CA LEU A 9 -33.80 57.06 102.35
C LEU A 9 -32.46 56.64 102.97
N LEU A 10 -31.49 57.55 103.07
CA LEU A 10 -30.22 57.27 103.74
C LEU A 10 -30.40 57.02 105.24
N ILE A 11 -31.29 57.77 105.90
CA ILE A 11 -31.62 57.54 107.31
C ILE A 11 -32.34 56.20 107.48
N ILE A 12 -33.21 55.79 106.55
CA ILE A 12 -33.88 54.47 106.57
C ILE A 12 -32.88 53.33 106.38
N ILE A 13 -31.91 53.46 105.48
CA ILE A 13 -30.86 52.45 105.28
C ILE A 13 -29.94 52.38 106.48
N VAL A 14 -29.57 53.53 107.07
CA VAL A 14 -28.76 53.57 108.29
C VAL A 14 -29.54 53.01 109.49
N LEU A 15 -30.84 53.29 109.62
CA LEU A 15 -31.71 52.68 110.63
C LEU A 15 -31.87 51.17 110.39
N GLN A 16 -32.01 50.70 109.15
CA GLN A 16 -32.05 49.26 108.85
C GLN A 16 -30.73 48.55 109.15
N ILE A 17 -29.59 49.24 109.13
CA ILE A 17 -28.28 48.70 109.49
C ILE A 17 -28.03 48.78 111.01
N LEU A 18 -28.48 49.85 111.69
CA LEU A 18 -28.31 50.04 113.13
C LEU A 18 -29.33 49.25 113.98
N PHE A 19 -30.57 49.13 113.49
CA PHE A 19 -31.65 48.29 114.05
C PHE A 19 -31.76 46.93 113.36
N ARG A 20 -30.78 46.57 112.52
CA ARG A 20 -30.63 45.17 112.15
C ARG A 20 -30.43 44.41 113.45
N PRO A 21 -31.34 43.50 113.85
CA PRO A 21 -31.00 42.57 114.92
C PRO A 21 -29.66 41.94 114.53
N LYS A 22 -28.86 41.50 115.50
CA LYS A 22 -27.83 40.49 115.22
C LYS A 22 -28.56 39.25 114.72
N GLU A 23 -29.01 39.29 113.47
CA GLU A 23 -29.51 38.17 112.71
C GLU A 23 -28.31 37.26 112.58
N ASP A 24 -28.51 36.11 113.19
CA ASP A 24 -27.48 35.18 113.57
C ASP A 24 -26.67 34.82 112.32
N LYS A 25 -25.35 35.09 112.34
CA LYS A 25 -24.43 34.66 111.27
C LYS A 25 -24.57 33.16 110.98
N SER A 26 -25.18 32.40 111.90
CA SER A 26 -25.55 31.01 111.72
C SER A 26 -26.56 30.79 110.57
N ASP A 27 -27.56 31.66 110.35
CA ASP A 27 -28.68 31.34 109.45
C ASP A 27 -28.32 31.55 107.96
N THR A 28 -27.65 32.67 107.63
CA THR A 28 -27.13 32.90 106.27
C THR A 28 -25.99 31.94 105.93
N GLN A 29 -25.18 31.52 106.92
CA GLN A 29 -24.18 30.47 106.72
C GLN A 29 -24.81 29.09 106.55
N ASN A 30 -25.95 28.82 107.19
CA ASN A 30 -26.68 27.56 107.02
C ASN A 30 -27.35 27.47 105.66
N GLU A 31 -27.90 28.58 105.14
CA GLU A 31 -28.48 28.64 103.80
C GLU A 31 -27.42 28.53 102.69
N LEU A 32 -26.27 29.21 102.87
CA LEU A 32 -25.13 29.06 101.96
C LEU A 32 -24.53 27.64 102.01
N LYS A 33 -24.47 27.01 103.20
CA LYS A 33 -24.08 25.61 103.33
C LYS A 33 -25.06 24.67 102.64
N ARG A 34 -26.38 24.93 102.74
CA ARG A 34 -27.40 24.14 102.03
C ARG A 34 -27.26 24.23 100.52
N LEU A 35 -27.05 25.43 99.98
CA LEU A 35 -26.84 25.62 98.53
C LEU A 35 -25.52 24.97 98.06
N LEU A 36 -24.45 25.08 98.85
CA LEU A 36 -23.19 24.37 98.58
C LEU A 36 -23.36 22.86 98.61
N ASP A 37 -24.09 22.31 99.59
CA ASP A 37 -24.39 20.88 99.67
C ASP A 37 -25.26 20.42 98.50
N GLU A 38 -26.26 21.21 98.08
CA GLU A 38 -27.09 20.89 96.90
C GLU A 38 -26.28 20.95 95.60
N MET A 39 -25.43 21.96 95.44
CA MET A 39 -24.50 22.04 94.31
C MET A 39 -23.54 20.87 94.29
N GLN A 40 -22.97 20.49 95.43
CA GLN A 40 -22.05 19.37 95.53
C GLN A 40 -22.75 18.05 95.20
N ARG A 41 -23.99 17.85 95.69
CA ARG A 41 -24.84 16.70 95.31
C ARG A 41 -25.27 16.71 93.84
N SER A 42 -25.39 17.88 93.22
CA SER A 42 -25.67 18.00 91.78
C SER A 42 -24.45 17.64 90.95
N PHE A 43 -23.26 18.09 91.37
CA PHE A 43 -21.97 17.77 90.74
C PHE A 43 -21.65 16.28 90.85
N GLU A 44 -21.85 15.67 92.03
CA GLU A 44 -21.68 14.22 92.20
C GLU A 44 -22.63 13.42 91.31
N ARG A 45 -23.88 13.89 91.12
CA ARG A 45 -24.83 13.26 90.19
C ARG A 45 -24.40 13.41 88.73
N ILE A 46 -23.98 14.59 88.32
CA ILE A 46 -23.48 14.84 86.96
C ILE A 46 -22.24 13.99 86.69
N GLU A 47 -21.27 13.97 87.61
CA GLU A 47 -20.05 13.18 87.47
C GLU A 47 -20.36 11.67 87.37
N LYS A 48 -21.30 11.18 88.18
CA LYS A 48 -21.74 9.80 88.13
C LYS A 48 -22.38 9.46 86.78
N ASN A 49 -23.30 10.30 86.30
CA ASN A 49 -23.93 10.12 84.99
C ASN A 49 -22.90 10.19 83.85
N PHE A 50 -21.93 11.11 83.92
CA PHE A 50 -20.89 11.26 82.91
C PHE A 50 -19.96 10.04 82.86
N ARG A 51 -19.60 9.48 84.03
CA ARG A 51 -18.84 8.21 84.08
C ARG A 51 -19.65 7.05 83.54
N GLU A 52 -20.95 7.02 83.79
CA GLU A 52 -21.85 5.99 83.28
C GLU A 52 -21.99 6.08 81.74
N ASP A 53 -22.23 7.27 81.20
CA ASP A 53 -22.29 7.54 79.75
C ASP A 53 -20.96 7.21 79.06
N PHE A 54 -19.82 7.58 79.65
CA PHE A 54 -18.52 7.18 79.10
C PHE A 54 -18.30 5.67 79.12
N ARG A 55 -18.80 4.98 80.14
CA ARG A 55 -18.70 3.52 80.22
C ARG A 55 -19.56 2.86 79.15
N LEU A 56 -20.80 3.32 78.99
CA LEU A 56 -21.73 2.86 77.96
C LEU A 56 -21.18 3.14 76.55
N ASN A 57 -20.72 4.35 76.27
CA ASN A 57 -20.14 4.71 74.97
C ASN A 57 -18.86 3.92 74.67
N ARG A 58 -18.03 3.64 75.68
CA ARG A 58 -16.85 2.76 75.51
C ARG A 58 -17.24 1.30 75.26
N GLU A 59 -18.33 0.83 75.85
CA GLU A 59 -18.86 -0.52 75.65
C GLU A 59 -19.49 -0.66 74.26
N GLU A 60 -20.35 0.27 73.87
CA GLU A 60 -20.93 0.38 72.52
C GLU A 60 -19.84 0.49 71.45
N GLY A 61 -18.82 1.33 71.67
CA GLY A 61 -17.69 1.45 70.75
C GLY A 61 -16.90 0.15 70.58
N ARG A 62 -16.80 -0.68 71.64
CA ARG A 62 -16.17 -2.01 71.53
C ARG A 62 -17.05 -3.01 70.79
N ILE A 63 -18.37 -2.94 70.96
CA ILE A 63 -19.32 -3.79 70.25
C ILE A 63 -19.30 -3.45 68.76
N VAL A 64 -19.47 -2.17 68.39
CA VAL A 64 -19.42 -1.72 67.00
C VAL A 64 -18.08 -2.07 66.33
N ALA A 65 -16.96 -1.88 67.04
CA ALA A 65 -15.64 -2.24 66.51
C ALA A 65 -15.44 -3.76 66.35
N ARG A 66 -16.18 -4.59 67.10
CA ARG A 66 -16.19 -6.04 66.96
C ARG A 66 -17.08 -6.45 65.79
N ASP A 67 -18.29 -5.92 65.72
CA ASP A 67 -19.25 -6.21 64.66
C ASP A 67 -18.67 -5.84 63.29
N ASN A 68 -18.05 -4.66 63.16
CA ASN A 68 -17.35 -4.25 61.93
C ASN A 68 -16.22 -5.23 61.54
N ARG A 69 -15.49 -5.80 62.51
CA ARG A 69 -14.44 -6.80 62.21
C ARG A 69 -15.04 -8.13 61.80
N GLU A 70 -16.13 -8.55 62.42
CA GLU A 70 -16.83 -9.77 62.07
C GLU A 70 -17.46 -9.66 60.66
N GLU A 71 -18.09 -8.54 60.33
CA GLU A 71 -18.62 -8.24 58.99
C GLU A 71 -17.51 -8.18 57.93
N LEU A 72 -16.39 -7.50 58.22
CA LEU A 72 -15.25 -7.43 57.30
C LEU A 72 -14.66 -8.82 57.06
N THR A 73 -14.52 -9.63 58.11
CA THR A 73 -14.02 -11.01 58.00
C THR A 73 -14.96 -11.86 57.15
N ARG A 74 -16.28 -11.70 57.33
CA ARG A 74 -17.30 -12.38 56.53
C ARG A 74 -17.21 -11.97 55.06
N SER A 75 -17.15 -10.68 54.78
CA SER A 75 -17.01 -10.15 53.41
C SER A 75 -15.72 -10.62 52.73
N MET A 76 -14.59 -10.66 53.44
CA MET A 76 -13.33 -11.17 52.92
C MET A 76 -13.38 -12.67 52.62
N ASN A 77 -14.07 -13.46 53.45
CA ASN A 77 -14.27 -14.88 53.20
C ASN A 77 -15.18 -15.12 51.98
N GLU A 78 -16.28 -14.37 51.86
CA GLU A 78 -17.16 -14.43 50.68
C GLU A 78 -16.43 -14.01 49.39
N PHE A 79 -15.60 -12.97 49.46
CA PHE A 79 -14.74 -12.56 48.35
C PHE A 79 -13.75 -13.66 47.97
N ARG A 80 -13.11 -14.30 48.95
CA ARG A 80 -12.20 -15.42 48.72
C ARG A 80 -12.91 -16.58 48.03
N GLU A 81 -14.09 -16.97 48.49
CA GLU A 81 -14.87 -18.04 47.86
C GLU A 81 -15.34 -17.68 46.44
N ALA A 82 -15.72 -16.43 46.20
CA ALA A 82 -16.06 -15.94 44.85
C ALA A 82 -14.83 -15.95 43.93
N PHE A 83 -13.67 -15.54 44.45
CA PHE A 83 -12.40 -15.52 43.73
C PHE A 83 -11.91 -16.94 43.39
N ASP A 84 -11.92 -17.85 44.36
CA ASP A 84 -11.53 -19.25 44.16
C ASP A 84 -12.43 -19.93 43.11
N ARG A 85 -13.75 -19.66 43.13
CA ARG A 85 -14.68 -20.11 42.09
C ARG A 85 -14.38 -19.48 40.71
N GLY A 86 -14.07 -18.19 40.68
CA GLY A 86 -13.68 -17.48 39.46
C GLY A 86 -12.42 -18.07 38.82
N ILE A 87 -11.38 -18.33 39.61
CA ILE A 87 -10.13 -18.94 39.15
C ILE A 87 -10.35 -20.39 38.67
N ALA A 88 -11.17 -21.17 39.37
CA ALA A 88 -11.50 -22.53 38.95
C ALA A 88 -12.26 -22.54 37.61
N SER A 89 -13.25 -21.65 37.44
CA SER A 89 -13.99 -21.49 36.18
C SER A 89 -13.09 -21.02 35.04
N PHE A 90 -12.21 -20.04 35.30
CA PHE A 90 -11.24 -19.57 34.33
C PHE A 90 -10.28 -20.66 33.87
N ASN A 91 -9.72 -21.44 34.81
CA ASN A 91 -8.84 -22.56 34.49
C ASN A 91 -9.54 -23.64 33.65
N ASN A 92 -10.81 -23.94 33.95
CA ASN A 92 -11.58 -24.91 33.17
C ASN A 92 -11.85 -24.41 31.75
N LEU A 93 -12.28 -23.15 31.60
CA LEU A 93 -12.49 -22.53 30.29
C LEU A 93 -11.19 -22.45 29.49
N GLN A 94 -10.08 -22.13 30.13
CA GLN A 94 -8.77 -22.08 29.50
C GLN A 94 -8.36 -23.46 28.96
N ARG A 95 -8.54 -24.54 29.74
CA ARG A 95 -8.28 -25.91 29.27
C ARG A 95 -9.17 -26.30 28.10
N GLU A 96 -10.46 -25.95 28.14
CA GLU A 96 -11.41 -26.25 27.07
C GLU A 96 -11.05 -25.51 25.76
N LYS A 97 -10.62 -24.24 25.84
CA LYS A 97 -10.13 -23.49 24.69
C LYS A 97 -8.84 -24.08 24.13
N PHE A 98 -7.90 -24.49 24.97
CA PHE A 98 -6.67 -25.15 24.50
C PHE A 98 -6.95 -26.52 23.86
N ALA A 99 -7.87 -27.31 24.40
CA ALA A 99 -8.27 -28.58 23.80
C ALA A 99 -8.92 -28.38 22.41
N ASN A 100 -9.82 -27.41 22.29
CA ASN A 100 -10.43 -27.05 21.00
C ASN A 100 -9.40 -26.53 19.98
N LEU A 101 -8.40 -25.76 20.42
CA LEU A 101 -7.32 -25.29 19.55
C LEU A 101 -6.43 -26.45 19.07
N ASP A 102 -6.10 -27.42 19.93
CA ASP A 102 -5.36 -28.62 19.53
C ASP A 102 -6.13 -29.43 18.48
N GLU A 103 -7.45 -29.59 18.67
CA GLU A 103 -8.31 -30.28 17.71
C GLU A 103 -8.38 -29.55 16.36
N GLN A 104 -8.59 -28.22 16.37
CA GLN A 104 -8.59 -27.42 15.15
C GLN A 104 -7.23 -27.46 14.44
N GLN A 105 -6.13 -27.42 15.18
CA GLN A 105 -4.78 -27.50 14.62
C GLN A 105 -4.54 -28.87 13.96
N ARG A 106 -4.95 -29.98 14.60
CA ARG A 106 -4.85 -31.32 14.02
C ARG A 106 -5.69 -31.46 12.75
N LEU A 107 -6.92 -30.94 12.74
CA LEU A 107 -7.78 -30.95 11.56
C LEU A 107 -7.17 -30.14 10.41
N LEU A 108 -6.55 -28.99 10.71
CA LEU A 108 -5.90 -28.16 9.71
C LEU A 108 -4.66 -28.85 9.12
N VAL A 109 -3.84 -29.51 9.95
CA VAL A 109 -2.69 -30.29 9.49
C VAL A 109 -3.14 -31.45 8.60
N ALA A 110 -4.12 -32.25 9.03
CA ALA A 110 -4.64 -33.37 8.26
C ALA A 110 -5.26 -32.94 6.92
N ASN A 111 -6.00 -31.82 6.90
CA ASN A 111 -6.58 -31.29 5.67
C ASN A 111 -5.50 -30.72 4.74
N THR A 112 -4.45 -30.11 5.29
CA THR A 112 -3.30 -29.62 4.52
C THR A 112 -2.53 -30.78 3.89
N GLU A 113 -2.25 -31.85 4.64
CA GLU A 113 -1.62 -33.07 4.10
C GLU A 113 -2.45 -33.66 2.96
N LYS A 114 -3.77 -33.81 3.16
CA LYS A 114 -4.67 -34.31 2.11
C LYS A 114 -4.66 -33.44 0.85
N ARG A 115 -4.70 -32.11 1.00
CA ARG A 115 -4.62 -31.18 -0.13
C ARG A 115 -3.28 -31.23 -0.84
N LEU A 116 -2.18 -31.40 -0.10
CA LEU A 116 -0.85 -31.55 -0.70
C LEU A 116 -0.73 -32.85 -1.50
N ASP A 117 -1.32 -33.95 -1.03
CA ASP A 117 -1.37 -35.21 -1.79
C ASP A 117 -2.29 -35.11 -3.02
N GLU A 118 -3.46 -34.46 -2.91
CA GLU A 118 -4.32 -34.19 -4.08
C GLU A 118 -3.61 -33.32 -5.13
N ILE A 119 -2.83 -32.33 -4.69
CA ILE A 119 -1.98 -31.51 -5.58
C ILE A 119 -0.90 -32.38 -6.22
N ARG A 120 -0.21 -33.23 -5.45
CA ARG A 120 0.81 -34.14 -5.99
C ARG A 120 0.23 -35.05 -7.07
N VAL A 121 -0.90 -35.70 -6.82
CA VAL A 121 -1.57 -36.57 -7.80
C VAL A 121 -2.00 -35.78 -9.03
N THR A 122 -2.63 -34.62 -8.85
CA THR A 122 -3.10 -33.78 -9.97
C THR A 122 -1.93 -33.24 -10.80
N VAL A 123 -0.82 -32.86 -10.16
CA VAL A 123 0.39 -32.37 -10.82
C VAL A 123 1.08 -33.50 -11.56
N ASP A 124 1.18 -34.69 -10.98
CA ASP A 124 1.79 -35.85 -11.63
C ASP A 124 0.94 -36.32 -12.84
N GLU A 125 -0.40 -36.38 -12.69
CA GLU A 125 -1.32 -36.67 -13.78
C GLU A 125 -1.27 -35.61 -14.89
N LYS A 126 -1.28 -34.31 -14.54
CA LYS A 126 -1.20 -33.23 -15.55
C LYS A 126 0.16 -33.16 -16.21
N LEU A 127 1.25 -33.39 -15.47
CA LEU A 127 2.59 -33.44 -16.04
C LEU A 127 2.74 -34.64 -16.95
N GLN A 128 2.40 -35.86 -16.50
CA GLN A 128 2.48 -37.05 -17.36
C GLN A 128 1.58 -36.92 -18.59
N LYS A 129 0.35 -36.43 -18.44
CA LYS A 129 -0.58 -36.25 -19.56
C LYS A 129 -0.10 -35.15 -20.52
N THR A 130 0.31 -33.99 -20.02
CA THR A 130 0.80 -32.89 -20.86
C THR A 130 2.12 -33.26 -21.52
N LEU A 131 3.01 -33.95 -20.82
CA LEU A 131 4.28 -34.42 -21.34
C LEU A 131 4.04 -35.49 -22.42
N ASN A 132 3.22 -36.51 -22.18
CA ASN A 132 2.90 -37.54 -23.18
C ASN A 132 2.11 -36.98 -24.37
N ASP A 133 1.16 -36.07 -24.16
CA ASP A 133 0.38 -35.49 -25.24
C ASP A 133 1.27 -34.60 -26.11
N ARG A 134 2.15 -33.79 -25.49
CA ARG A 134 3.03 -32.87 -26.22
C ARG A 134 4.22 -33.59 -26.87
N ILE A 135 4.79 -34.59 -26.21
CA ILE A 135 5.80 -35.49 -26.78
C ILE A 135 5.16 -36.31 -27.90
N GLY A 136 3.97 -36.89 -27.70
CA GLY A 136 3.26 -37.65 -28.73
C GLY A 136 2.80 -36.82 -29.91
N GLN A 137 2.39 -35.57 -29.71
CA GLN A 137 2.13 -34.61 -30.81
C GLN A 137 3.42 -34.23 -31.54
N SER A 138 4.51 -33.96 -30.82
CA SER A 138 5.79 -33.59 -31.43
C SER A 138 6.39 -34.78 -32.20
N PHE A 139 6.31 -36.00 -31.68
CA PHE A 139 6.75 -37.21 -32.38
C PHE A 139 5.82 -37.61 -33.52
N ARG A 140 4.52 -37.35 -33.46
CA ARG A 140 3.63 -37.52 -34.62
C ARG A 140 3.95 -36.52 -35.72
N LEU A 141 4.12 -35.24 -35.39
CA LEU A 141 4.55 -34.23 -36.36
C LEU A 141 5.90 -34.58 -36.98
N VAL A 142 6.87 -35.01 -36.18
CA VAL A 142 8.19 -35.43 -36.69
C VAL A 142 8.08 -36.71 -37.52
N THR A 143 7.25 -37.68 -37.14
CA THR A 143 7.03 -38.91 -37.91
C THR A 143 6.27 -38.63 -39.21
N GLU A 144 5.23 -37.79 -39.20
CA GLU A 144 4.51 -37.35 -40.40
C GLU A 144 5.42 -36.54 -41.33
N GLN A 145 6.30 -35.72 -40.76
CA GLN A 145 7.28 -34.94 -41.53
C GLN A 145 8.41 -35.84 -42.06
N LEU A 146 8.82 -36.88 -41.34
CA LEU A 146 9.75 -37.91 -41.81
C LEU A 146 9.12 -38.82 -42.88
N GLU A 147 7.85 -39.19 -42.75
CA GLU A 147 7.11 -39.91 -43.79
C GLU A 147 6.87 -39.04 -45.01
N SER A 148 6.57 -37.76 -44.84
CA SER A 148 6.46 -36.78 -45.93
C SER A 148 7.81 -36.53 -46.59
N VAL A 149 8.92 -36.55 -45.83
CA VAL A 149 10.28 -36.49 -46.37
C VAL A 149 10.66 -37.80 -47.04
N GLN A 150 10.29 -38.97 -46.53
CA GLN A 150 10.56 -40.27 -47.18
C GLN A 150 9.70 -40.46 -48.44
N LYS A 151 8.44 -40.03 -48.45
CA LYS A 151 7.61 -39.94 -49.66
C LYS A 151 8.19 -38.91 -50.63
N GLY A 152 8.60 -37.74 -50.14
CA GLY A 152 9.26 -36.72 -50.93
C GLY A 152 10.56 -37.20 -51.56
N LEU A 153 11.36 -38.00 -50.85
CA LEU A 153 12.60 -38.64 -51.33
C LEU A 153 12.30 -39.80 -52.30
N GLY A 154 11.22 -40.56 -52.07
CA GLY A 154 10.75 -41.61 -52.98
C GLY A 154 10.18 -41.04 -54.29
N GLU A 155 9.50 -39.91 -54.21
CA GLU A 155 9.05 -39.12 -55.36
C GLU A 155 10.23 -38.42 -56.05
N MET A 156 11.31 -38.09 -55.33
CA MET A 156 12.54 -37.50 -55.89
C MET A 156 13.32 -38.47 -56.79
N GLN A 157 13.21 -39.79 -56.55
CA GLN A 157 13.77 -40.81 -57.44
C GLN A 157 13.04 -40.87 -58.80
N THR A 158 11.77 -40.49 -58.84
CA THR A 158 10.97 -40.29 -60.06
C THR A 158 11.02 -38.86 -60.60
N LEU A 159 11.34 -37.86 -59.77
CA LEU A 159 11.49 -36.43 -60.11
C LEU A 159 12.87 -36.07 -60.67
N ALA A 160 13.76 -37.03 -60.88
CA ALA A 160 14.99 -36.82 -61.66
C ALA A 160 14.70 -36.56 -63.16
N GLN A 161 13.47 -36.79 -63.63
CA GLN A 161 13.05 -36.55 -65.02
C GLN A 161 12.41 -35.18 -65.29
N ASP A 162 12.07 -34.37 -64.28
CA ASP A 162 11.31 -33.12 -64.49
C ASP A 162 11.99 -31.85 -63.91
N VAL A 163 13.32 -31.77 -64.08
CA VAL A 163 14.18 -30.65 -63.61
C VAL A 163 14.07 -29.38 -64.50
N GLY A 164 13.02 -29.27 -65.33
CA GLY A 164 12.79 -28.10 -66.19
C GLY A 164 12.05 -26.95 -65.49
N GLY A 165 11.14 -27.27 -64.56
CA GLY A 165 10.24 -26.29 -63.93
C GLY A 165 10.88 -25.47 -62.81
N LEU A 166 11.67 -26.10 -61.93
CA LEU A 166 12.28 -25.41 -60.77
C LEU A 166 13.43 -24.48 -61.18
N LYS A 167 14.22 -24.85 -62.19
CA LYS A 167 15.25 -23.98 -62.80
C LYS A 167 14.65 -22.68 -63.37
N ARG A 168 13.37 -22.73 -63.76
CA ARG A 168 12.63 -21.63 -64.39
C ARG A 168 12.07 -20.60 -63.38
N VAL A 169 11.76 -21.04 -62.16
CA VAL A 169 11.33 -20.14 -61.06
C VAL A 169 12.54 -19.49 -60.38
N LEU A 170 13.66 -20.19 -60.32
CA LEU A 170 14.92 -19.74 -59.72
C LEU A 170 15.84 -18.91 -60.65
N SER A 171 15.46 -18.70 -61.92
CA SER A 171 16.23 -17.91 -62.89
C SER A 171 15.78 -16.45 -62.97
N ASN A 172 14.57 -16.10 -62.52
CA ASN A 172 14.02 -14.74 -62.63
C ASN A 172 14.46 -13.84 -61.47
N VAL A 173 15.06 -12.68 -61.78
CA VAL A 173 15.66 -11.73 -60.81
C VAL A 173 14.64 -11.22 -59.78
N LYS A 174 13.36 -11.09 -60.13
CA LYS A 174 12.31 -10.68 -59.18
C LYS A 174 11.97 -11.76 -58.16
N THR A 175 11.95 -13.03 -58.57
CA THR A 175 11.70 -14.16 -57.66
C THR A 175 12.86 -14.36 -56.67
N ARG A 176 14.09 -13.94 -57.03
CA ARG A 176 15.28 -14.01 -56.17
C ARG A 176 15.20 -13.09 -54.95
N GLY A 177 14.79 -11.84 -55.13
CA GLY A 177 14.59 -10.89 -54.04
C GLY A 177 13.48 -11.37 -53.09
N ASN A 178 12.36 -11.79 -53.68
CA ASN A 178 11.19 -12.24 -52.92
C ASN A 178 11.50 -13.42 -51.96
N ILE A 179 12.36 -14.39 -52.31
CA ILE A 179 12.68 -15.51 -51.41
C ILE A 179 13.44 -15.02 -50.17
N GLY A 180 14.42 -14.12 -50.35
CA GLY A 180 15.19 -13.55 -49.24
C GLY A 180 14.32 -12.71 -48.32
N GLU A 181 13.46 -11.88 -48.91
CA GLU A 181 12.49 -11.05 -48.18
C GLU A 181 11.47 -11.90 -47.41
N ILE A 182 10.91 -12.95 -48.02
CA ILE A 182 9.97 -13.85 -47.35
C ILE A 182 10.63 -14.54 -46.15
N GLN A 183 11.84 -15.07 -46.32
CA GLN A 183 12.56 -15.73 -45.23
C GLN A 183 12.88 -14.76 -44.09
N LEU A 184 13.27 -13.53 -44.42
CA LEU A 184 13.50 -12.47 -43.44
C LEU A 184 12.21 -12.11 -42.70
N SER A 185 11.09 -11.94 -43.41
CA SER A 185 9.77 -11.68 -42.81
C SER A 185 9.38 -12.78 -41.82
N MET A 186 9.50 -14.05 -42.24
CA MET A 186 9.18 -15.19 -41.39
C MET A 186 10.03 -15.22 -40.11
N LEU A 187 11.33 -14.91 -40.20
CA LEU A 187 12.21 -14.85 -39.02
C LEU A 187 11.83 -13.71 -38.08
N LEU A 188 11.49 -12.54 -38.62
CA LEU A 188 11.05 -11.40 -37.82
C LEU A 188 9.71 -11.68 -37.13
N GLU A 189 8.72 -12.21 -37.87
CA GLU A 189 7.40 -12.57 -37.34
C GLU A 189 7.44 -13.64 -36.24
N GLN A 190 8.36 -14.60 -36.35
CA GLN A 190 8.50 -15.67 -35.35
C GLN A 190 9.14 -15.18 -34.03
N ILE A 191 10.00 -14.16 -34.08
CA ILE A 191 10.84 -13.77 -32.94
C ILE A 191 10.39 -12.44 -32.33
N LEU A 192 10.00 -11.47 -33.15
CA LEU A 192 9.64 -10.12 -32.72
C LEU A 192 8.12 -9.90 -32.78
N ALA A 193 7.61 -9.08 -31.86
CA ALA A 193 6.22 -8.62 -31.94
C ALA A 193 6.06 -7.62 -33.11
N PRO A 194 4.88 -7.52 -33.74
CA PRO A 194 4.64 -6.64 -34.88
C PRO A 194 4.99 -5.18 -34.62
N GLU A 195 4.95 -4.72 -33.37
CA GLU A 195 5.27 -3.34 -32.99
C GLU A 195 6.79 -3.07 -32.91
N GLN A 196 7.61 -4.13 -32.87
CA GLN A 196 9.06 -4.05 -32.68
C GLN A 196 9.85 -3.94 -33.99
N TYR A 197 9.19 -4.11 -35.14
CA TYR A 197 9.80 -3.94 -36.44
C TYR A 197 8.80 -3.30 -37.41
N GLU A 198 9.29 -2.89 -38.58
CA GLU A 198 8.44 -2.32 -39.62
C GLU A 198 9.01 -2.73 -40.98
N ALA A 199 8.12 -3.06 -41.92
CA ALA A 199 8.48 -3.44 -43.27
C ALA A 199 8.43 -2.21 -44.19
N ASN A 200 9.28 -2.19 -45.21
CA ASN A 200 9.31 -1.16 -46.26
C ASN A 200 9.44 0.27 -45.69
N VAL A 201 10.50 0.51 -44.93
CA VAL A 201 10.72 1.77 -44.19
C VAL A 201 11.64 2.73 -44.94
N HIS A 202 11.29 4.01 -44.92
CA HIS A 202 12.20 5.08 -45.34
C HIS A 202 13.04 5.52 -44.14
N THR A 203 14.27 5.03 -44.04
CA THR A 203 15.13 5.30 -42.89
C THR A 203 15.87 6.63 -42.98
N ARG A 204 16.04 7.18 -44.19
CA ARG A 204 16.74 8.43 -44.47
C ARG A 204 15.79 9.51 -44.96
N LYS A 205 15.76 10.65 -44.26
CA LYS A 205 14.93 11.81 -44.65
C LYS A 205 15.35 12.35 -46.03
N GLY A 206 14.38 12.41 -46.96
CA GLY A 206 14.61 12.91 -48.32
C GLY A 206 15.21 11.88 -49.30
N SER A 207 15.28 10.61 -48.91
CA SER A 207 15.62 9.49 -49.81
C SER A 207 14.35 8.71 -50.14
N ASP A 208 14.19 8.33 -51.41
CA ASP A 208 13.13 7.40 -51.84
C ASP A 208 13.54 5.93 -51.65
N ALA A 209 14.74 5.68 -51.10
CA ALA A 209 15.19 4.33 -50.83
C ALA A 209 14.45 3.75 -49.63
N VAL A 210 13.85 2.58 -49.86
CA VAL A 210 13.09 1.82 -48.88
C VAL A 210 13.91 0.62 -48.46
N VAL A 211 14.12 0.45 -47.15
CA VAL A 211 14.69 -0.79 -46.61
C VAL A 211 13.57 -1.81 -46.42
N GLU A 212 13.85 -3.06 -46.76
CA GLU A 212 12.88 -4.16 -46.65
C GLU A 212 12.32 -4.28 -45.23
N PHE A 213 13.19 -4.26 -44.22
CA PHE A 213 12.78 -4.28 -42.82
C PHE A 213 13.65 -3.38 -41.95
N ALA A 214 13.07 -2.83 -40.89
CA ALA A 214 13.81 -2.13 -39.86
C ALA A 214 13.29 -2.48 -38.46
N VAL A 215 14.18 -2.90 -37.57
CA VAL A 215 13.85 -3.20 -36.16
C VAL A 215 13.90 -1.90 -35.35
N LYS A 216 12.88 -1.67 -34.51
CA LYS A 216 12.77 -0.46 -33.67
C LYS A 216 13.50 -0.68 -32.35
N LEU A 217 14.72 -0.18 -32.25
CA LEU A 217 15.49 -0.18 -31.00
C LEU A 217 15.09 1.01 -30.12
N PRO A 218 15.19 0.91 -28.79
CA PRO A 218 14.83 2.01 -27.91
C PRO A 218 15.83 3.16 -28.04
N GLY A 219 15.33 4.39 -28.13
CA GLY A 219 16.18 5.58 -28.19
C GLY A 219 16.95 5.80 -26.90
N ARG A 220 18.17 6.36 -27.01
CA ARG A 220 19.02 6.70 -25.85
C ARG A 220 18.60 8.00 -25.14
N ASP A 221 17.84 8.86 -25.81
CA ASP A 221 17.40 10.16 -25.29
C ASP A 221 15.88 10.17 -25.13
N ASP A 222 15.37 10.81 -24.06
CA ASP A 222 13.94 11.03 -23.79
C ASP A 222 13.18 11.76 -24.93
N ILE A 223 13.91 12.25 -25.93
CA ILE A 223 13.41 12.98 -27.10
C ILE A 223 12.97 12.03 -28.23
N ARG A 224 13.53 10.81 -28.31
CA ARG A 224 13.20 9.85 -29.38
C ARG A 224 12.74 8.52 -28.81
N GLU A 225 11.53 8.14 -29.20
CA GLU A 225 10.91 6.89 -28.77
C GLU A 225 11.71 5.66 -29.25
N TYR A 226 12.23 5.69 -30.47
CA TYR A 226 12.99 4.60 -31.07
C TYR A 226 14.00 5.05 -32.14
N VAL A 227 14.92 4.14 -32.48
CA VAL A 227 15.93 4.24 -33.55
C VAL A 227 15.81 3.00 -34.42
N TYR A 228 15.86 3.16 -35.74
CA TYR A 228 15.75 2.03 -36.67
C TYR A 228 17.08 1.30 -36.84
N LEU A 229 17.06 -0.03 -36.75
CA LEU A 229 18.12 -0.94 -37.20
C LEU A 229 17.74 -1.50 -38.57
N PRO A 230 18.30 -0.99 -39.68
CA PRO A 230 17.93 -1.43 -41.02
C PRO A 230 18.45 -2.86 -41.30
N ILE A 231 17.60 -3.70 -41.89
CA ILE A 231 17.91 -5.06 -42.29
C ILE A 231 17.46 -5.25 -43.74
N ASP A 232 18.40 -5.63 -44.60
CA ASP A 232 18.16 -5.78 -46.04
C ASP A 232 18.68 -7.15 -46.50
N ALA A 233 17.85 -7.90 -47.22
CA ALA A 233 18.17 -9.20 -47.76
C ALA A 233 18.96 -9.08 -49.08
N LYS A 234 20.11 -9.73 -49.13
CA LYS A 234 20.96 -9.76 -50.31
C LYS A 234 21.24 -11.19 -50.74
N PHE A 235 20.95 -11.48 -52.02
CA PHE A 235 21.11 -12.83 -52.56
C PHE A 235 21.98 -12.82 -53.83
N PRO A 236 23.33 -12.90 -53.70
CA PRO A 236 24.25 -12.98 -54.84
C PRO A 236 24.30 -14.40 -55.44
N LYS A 237 23.13 -14.93 -55.82
CA LYS A 237 22.95 -16.33 -56.19
C LYS A 237 23.87 -16.78 -57.33
N ASP A 238 23.89 -16.07 -58.46
CA ASP A 238 24.67 -16.49 -59.64
C ASP A 238 26.16 -16.57 -59.33
N ILE A 239 26.67 -15.63 -58.52
CA ILE A 239 28.08 -15.57 -58.14
C ILE A 239 28.41 -16.71 -57.18
N TYR A 240 27.49 -17.03 -56.27
CA TYR A 240 27.64 -18.16 -55.38
C TYR A 240 27.57 -19.51 -56.13
N GLU A 241 26.65 -19.67 -57.10
CA GLU A 241 26.59 -20.86 -57.95
C GLU A 241 27.87 -21.02 -58.77
N GLN A 242 28.41 -19.94 -59.36
CA GLN A 242 29.71 -19.98 -60.04
C GLN A 242 30.85 -20.46 -59.13
N LEU A 243 30.82 -20.05 -57.85
CA LEU A 243 31.81 -20.49 -56.88
C LEU A 243 31.63 -21.98 -56.54
N LEU A 244 30.39 -22.45 -56.39
CA LEU A 244 30.10 -23.87 -56.18
C LEU A 244 30.53 -24.73 -57.38
N ASP A 245 30.20 -24.30 -58.60
CA ASP A 245 30.63 -24.99 -59.82
C ASP A 245 32.16 -25.07 -59.91
N ALA A 246 32.88 -24.01 -59.50
CA ALA A 246 34.33 -24.02 -59.45
C ALA A 246 34.88 -25.01 -58.40
N TYR A 247 34.22 -25.15 -57.25
CA TYR A 247 34.56 -26.16 -56.25
C TYR A 247 34.31 -27.58 -56.76
N ASP A 248 33.17 -27.83 -57.41
CA ASP A 248 32.81 -29.16 -57.94
C ASP A 248 33.75 -29.61 -59.04
N ASN A 249 34.21 -28.68 -59.88
CA ASN A 249 35.21 -28.95 -60.93
C ASN A 249 36.65 -29.03 -60.38
N ALA A 250 36.86 -28.76 -59.09
CA ALA A 250 38.15 -28.76 -58.41
C ALA A 250 39.24 -27.93 -59.13
N ASP A 251 38.86 -26.80 -59.74
CA ASP A 251 39.77 -25.89 -60.43
C ASP A 251 40.21 -24.75 -59.47
N PRO A 252 41.46 -24.77 -58.96
CA PRO A 252 41.93 -23.77 -57.99
C PRO A 252 41.89 -22.33 -58.52
N GLN A 253 42.10 -22.13 -59.82
CA GLN A 253 42.16 -20.80 -60.43
C GLN A 253 40.75 -20.24 -60.64
N ALA A 254 39.80 -21.10 -61.01
CA ALA A 254 38.38 -20.73 -61.07
C ALA A 254 37.83 -20.41 -59.67
N ILE A 255 38.19 -21.18 -58.65
CA ILE A 255 37.79 -20.94 -57.25
C ILE A 255 38.28 -19.57 -56.77
N GLU A 256 39.55 -19.23 -57.02
CA GLU A 256 40.11 -17.94 -56.62
C GLU A 256 39.39 -16.78 -57.32
N THR A 257 39.12 -16.92 -58.63
CA THR A 257 38.46 -15.89 -59.43
C THR A 257 37.02 -15.68 -58.99
N ALA A 258 36.25 -16.75 -58.83
CA ALA A 258 34.87 -16.70 -58.34
C ALA A 258 34.80 -16.18 -56.90
N GLY A 259 35.78 -16.53 -56.07
CA GLY A 259 35.92 -16.01 -54.70
C GLY A 259 36.10 -14.49 -54.66
N LYS A 260 37.01 -13.94 -55.47
CA LYS A 260 37.22 -12.48 -55.57
C LYS A 260 35.98 -11.75 -56.12
N LEU A 261 35.27 -12.39 -57.05
CA LEU A 261 34.02 -11.86 -57.59
C LEU A 261 32.92 -11.80 -56.51
N LEU A 262 32.81 -12.84 -55.68
CA LEU A 262 31.89 -12.87 -54.54
C LEU A 262 32.24 -11.74 -53.55
N GLU A 263 33.51 -11.58 -53.19
CA GLU A 263 33.98 -10.51 -52.29
C GLU A 263 33.58 -9.13 -52.82
N THR A 264 33.88 -8.85 -54.09
CA THR A 264 33.58 -7.56 -54.72
C THR A 264 32.06 -7.30 -54.75
N THR A 265 31.28 -8.35 -55.00
CA THR A 265 29.81 -8.27 -55.04
C THR A 265 29.24 -7.96 -53.66
N ILE A 266 29.69 -8.67 -52.62
CA ILE A 266 29.27 -8.43 -51.23
C ILE A 266 29.66 -7.02 -50.77
N LYS A 267 30.86 -6.53 -51.11
CA LYS A 267 31.27 -5.15 -50.81
C LYS A 267 30.35 -4.13 -51.44
N LYS A 268 29.97 -4.32 -52.71
CA LYS A 268 29.01 -3.44 -53.39
C LYS A 268 27.65 -3.44 -52.69
N MET A 269 27.14 -4.62 -52.33
CA MET A 269 25.88 -4.76 -51.60
C MET A 269 25.92 -4.08 -50.24
N ALA A 270 27.03 -4.18 -49.51
CA ALA A 270 27.19 -3.52 -48.22
C ALA A 270 27.29 -2.00 -48.36
N LYS A 271 28.00 -1.52 -49.39
CA LYS A 271 28.03 -0.11 -49.74
C LYS A 271 26.62 0.42 -50.03
N ASP A 272 25.83 -0.32 -50.82
CA ASP A 272 24.45 0.06 -51.13
C ASP A 272 23.59 0.17 -49.85
N ILE A 273 23.74 -0.77 -48.91
CA ILE A 273 23.03 -0.71 -47.61
C ILE A 273 23.46 0.52 -46.81
N SER A 274 24.77 0.77 -46.74
CA SER A 274 25.34 1.90 -46.02
C SER A 274 24.84 3.23 -46.57
N ASP A 275 24.98 3.44 -47.88
CA ASP A 275 24.69 4.71 -48.55
C ASP A 275 23.17 5.02 -48.56
N LYS A 276 22.34 3.99 -48.72
CA LYS A 276 20.88 4.16 -48.85
C LYS A 276 20.17 4.25 -47.52
N TYR A 277 20.55 3.41 -46.54
CA TYR A 277 19.72 3.18 -45.37
C TYR A 277 20.32 3.71 -44.06
N LEU A 278 21.63 3.86 -43.94
CA LEU A 278 22.24 4.37 -42.70
C LEU A 278 22.18 5.90 -42.65
N ALA A 279 21.47 6.41 -41.66
CA ALA A 279 21.35 7.83 -41.38
C ALA A 279 21.26 8.10 -39.87
N PRO A 280 22.33 7.87 -39.07
CA PRO A 280 22.38 8.32 -37.69
C PRO A 280 22.11 9.83 -37.62
N PRO A 281 21.30 10.31 -36.66
CA PRO A 281 20.75 9.60 -35.50
C PRO A 281 19.38 8.90 -35.72
N ALA A 282 18.82 8.90 -36.94
CA ALA A 282 17.51 8.26 -37.20
C ALA A 282 17.61 6.73 -37.24
N THR A 283 18.78 6.23 -37.65
CA THR A 283 19.13 4.81 -37.61
C THR A 283 20.26 4.54 -36.63
N THR A 284 20.52 3.26 -36.37
CA THR A 284 21.76 2.78 -35.78
C THR A 284 22.96 3.17 -36.64
N ASP A 285 24.15 3.17 -36.01
CA ASP A 285 25.43 3.42 -36.68
C ASP A 285 25.84 2.31 -37.65
N PHE A 286 25.13 1.18 -37.62
CA PHE A 286 25.36 0.02 -38.48
C PHE A 286 24.05 -0.59 -38.97
N GLY A 287 24.10 -1.31 -40.09
CA GLY A 287 22.97 -2.08 -40.64
C GLY A 287 23.29 -3.57 -40.71
N ILE A 288 22.25 -4.37 -40.97
CA ILE A 288 22.39 -5.81 -41.17
C ILE A 288 22.19 -6.17 -42.63
N MET A 289 23.15 -6.91 -43.20
CA MET A 289 22.99 -7.60 -44.46
C MET A 289 22.57 -9.05 -44.18
N PHE A 290 21.34 -9.38 -44.55
CA PHE A 290 20.81 -10.73 -44.42
C PHE A 290 21.12 -11.56 -45.67
N LEU A 291 21.81 -12.68 -45.50
CA LEU A 291 22.06 -13.66 -46.55
C LEU A 291 21.14 -14.86 -46.32
N PRO A 292 20.18 -15.16 -47.22
CA PRO A 292 19.14 -16.16 -46.95
C PRO A 292 19.65 -17.60 -46.82
N PHE A 293 20.81 -17.90 -47.42
CA PHE A 293 21.40 -19.23 -47.39
C PHE A 293 22.65 -19.25 -46.51
N GLU A 294 22.69 -20.18 -45.56
CA GLU A 294 23.84 -20.35 -44.67
C GLU A 294 25.13 -20.65 -45.42
N GLY A 295 25.07 -21.32 -46.57
CA GLY A 295 26.25 -21.56 -47.40
C GLY A 295 26.92 -20.28 -47.89
N ILE A 296 26.13 -19.27 -48.28
CA ILE A 296 26.66 -17.97 -48.71
C ILE A 296 27.29 -17.24 -47.52
N TYR A 297 26.60 -17.23 -46.38
CA TYR A 297 27.13 -16.66 -45.14
C TYR A 297 28.45 -17.32 -44.74
N ALA A 298 28.53 -18.65 -44.78
CA ALA A 298 29.75 -19.38 -44.46
C ALA A 298 30.92 -18.99 -45.37
N GLU A 299 30.69 -18.81 -46.67
CA GLU A 299 31.72 -18.35 -47.61
C GLU A 299 32.20 -16.92 -47.32
N VAL A 300 31.30 -16.03 -46.90
CA VAL A 300 31.67 -14.67 -46.48
C VAL A 300 32.47 -14.72 -45.17
N VAL A 301 32.06 -15.53 -44.19
CA VAL A 301 32.72 -15.64 -42.88
C VAL A 301 34.11 -16.25 -42.97
N ARG A 302 34.34 -17.19 -43.91
CA ARG A 302 35.68 -17.74 -44.18
C ARG A 302 36.70 -16.66 -44.59
N ARG A 303 36.24 -15.51 -45.07
CA ARG A 303 37.06 -14.38 -45.53
C ARG A 303 37.07 -13.28 -44.46
N SER A 304 37.86 -13.47 -43.41
CA SER A 304 37.93 -12.53 -42.27
C SER A 304 38.22 -11.08 -42.68
N ALA A 305 39.13 -10.86 -43.63
CA ALA A 305 39.45 -9.52 -44.13
C ALA A 305 38.25 -8.81 -44.77
N LEU A 306 37.37 -9.57 -45.45
CA LEU A 306 36.13 -9.04 -45.99
C LEU A 306 35.22 -8.59 -44.84
N LEU A 307 34.95 -9.45 -43.85
CA LEU A 307 34.10 -9.10 -42.70
C LEU A 307 34.56 -7.82 -41.99
N ASP A 308 35.87 -7.71 -41.72
CA ASP A 308 36.46 -6.54 -41.08
C ASP A 308 36.22 -5.26 -41.90
N GLU A 309 36.37 -5.33 -43.22
CA GLU A 309 36.12 -4.21 -44.12
C GLU A 309 34.63 -3.83 -44.15
N LEU A 310 33.73 -4.81 -44.22
CA LEU A 310 32.28 -4.58 -44.20
C LEU A 310 31.85 -3.86 -42.91
N GLN A 311 32.36 -4.30 -41.77
CA GLN A 311 32.03 -3.72 -40.49
C GLN A 311 32.67 -2.33 -40.27
N ARG A 312 33.95 -2.15 -40.63
CA ARG A 312 34.68 -0.90 -40.34
C ARG A 312 34.32 0.21 -41.31
N THR A 313 34.30 -0.10 -42.60
CA THR A 313 34.14 0.87 -43.70
C THR A 313 32.68 1.16 -43.99
N TYR A 314 31.87 0.11 -44.21
CA TYR A 314 30.46 0.26 -44.60
C TYR A 314 29.51 0.24 -43.41
N LYS A 315 29.99 -0.09 -42.20
CA LYS A 315 29.16 -0.28 -41.01
C LYS A 315 28.05 -1.31 -41.24
N VAL A 316 28.36 -2.39 -41.93
CA VAL A 316 27.40 -3.47 -42.20
C VAL A 316 27.86 -4.75 -41.52
N VAL A 317 26.96 -5.36 -40.75
CA VAL A 317 27.13 -6.68 -40.15
C VAL A 317 26.43 -7.69 -41.04
N VAL A 318 27.14 -8.73 -41.47
CA VAL A 318 26.58 -9.79 -42.30
C VAL A 318 26.02 -10.90 -41.41
N THR A 319 24.85 -11.41 -41.74
CA THR A 319 24.18 -12.48 -40.99
C THR A 319 23.55 -13.51 -41.91
N GLY A 320 23.70 -14.80 -41.57
CA GLY A 320 22.84 -15.87 -42.07
C GLY A 320 21.56 -16.03 -41.23
N PRO A 321 20.64 -16.94 -41.62
CA PRO A 321 19.40 -17.22 -40.88
C PRO A 321 19.61 -17.56 -39.41
N THR A 322 20.59 -18.40 -39.08
CA THR A 322 20.82 -18.82 -37.70
C THR A 322 21.41 -17.68 -36.87
N THR A 323 22.33 -16.93 -37.45
CA THR A 323 22.98 -15.79 -36.78
C THR A 323 22.01 -14.64 -36.56
N LEU A 324 21.18 -14.32 -37.56
CA LEU A 324 20.15 -13.30 -37.43
C LEU A 324 19.13 -13.70 -36.35
N ALA A 325 18.66 -14.94 -36.35
CA ALA A 325 17.76 -15.43 -35.31
C ALA A 325 18.36 -15.28 -33.90
N ALA A 326 19.65 -15.56 -33.73
CA ALA A 326 20.34 -15.36 -32.45
C ALA A 326 20.39 -13.88 -32.05
N ILE A 327 20.71 -12.98 -32.98
CA ILE A 327 20.73 -11.52 -32.75
C ILE A 327 19.34 -11.03 -32.37
N LEU A 328 18.30 -11.43 -33.11
CA LEU A 328 16.91 -11.02 -32.84
C LEU A 328 16.42 -11.54 -31.47
N ASN A 329 16.75 -12.78 -31.10
CA ASN A 329 16.43 -13.31 -29.77
C ASN A 329 17.14 -12.53 -28.65
N SER A 330 18.41 -12.16 -28.87
CA SER A 330 19.14 -11.32 -27.92
C SER A 330 18.51 -9.94 -27.77
N LEU A 331 18.10 -9.32 -28.88
CA LEU A 331 17.36 -8.05 -28.87
C LEU A 331 16.00 -8.19 -28.17
N GLN A 332 15.27 -9.28 -28.40
CA GLN A 332 13.99 -9.57 -27.76
C GLN A 332 14.13 -9.62 -26.23
N MET A 333 15.20 -10.24 -25.72
CA MET A 333 15.49 -10.25 -24.29
C MET A 333 15.77 -8.84 -23.76
N GLY A 334 16.52 -8.02 -24.50
CA GLY A 334 16.75 -6.61 -24.18
C GLY A 334 15.45 -5.78 -24.13
N PHE A 335 14.54 -5.99 -25.09
CA PHE A 335 13.23 -5.33 -25.08
C PHE A 335 12.37 -5.73 -23.88
N ARG A 336 12.36 -7.02 -23.51
CA ARG A 336 11.63 -7.49 -22.32
C ARG A 336 12.16 -6.85 -21.04
N THR A 337 13.48 -6.76 -20.89
CA THR A 337 14.10 -6.09 -19.75
C THR A 337 13.72 -4.61 -19.68
N LEU A 338 13.72 -3.90 -20.81
CA LEU A 338 13.35 -2.49 -20.84
C LEU A 338 11.86 -2.26 -20.56
N ALA A 339 10.97 -3.12 -21.09
CA ALA A 339 9.54 -3.06 -20.80
C ALA A 339 9.28 -3.21 -19.29
N ILE A 340 9.97 -4.12 -18.62
CA ILE A 340 9.90 -4.31 -17.16
C ILE A 340 10.39 -3.06 -16.40
N GLN A 341 11.46 -2.42 -16.88
CA GLN A 341 11.97 -1.17 -16.29
C GLN A 341 10.99 -0.01 -16.45
N LYS A 342 10.36 0.17 -17.63
CA LYS A 342 9.36 1.21 -17.85
C LYS A 342 8.14 1.05 -16.93
N HIS A 343 7.62 -0.15 -16.79
CA HIS A 343 6.50 -0.42 -15.87
C HIS A 343 6.86 -0.15 -14.39
N SER A 344 8.12 -0.36 -14.01
CA SER A 344 8.59 0.00 -12.67
C SER A 344 8.63 1.52 -12.45
N GLY A 345 8.95 2.31 -13.50
CA GLY A 345 8.91 3.78 -13.47
C GLY A 345 7.49 4.37 -13.43
N GLU A 346 6.53 3.71 -14.09
CA GLU A 346 5.10 4.08 -14.01
C GLU A 346 4.58 3.96 -12.58
N VAL A 347 4.98 2.91 -11.85
CA VAL A 347 4.63 2.75 -10.43
C VAL A 347 5.12 3.93 -9.60
N TRP A 348 6.35 4.40 -9.81
CA TRP A 348 6.87 5.59 -9.11
C TRP A 348 6.11 6.87 -9.44
N THR A 349 5.67 7.02 -10.69
CA THR A 349 4.86 8.16 -11.12
C THR A 349 3.48 8.15 -10.47
N ILE A 350 2.83 6.99 -10.43
CA ILE A 350 1.54 6.80 -9.75
C ILE A 350 1.70 7.05 -8.25
N LEU A 351 2.74 6.52 -7.61
CA LEU A 351 3.02 6.78 -6.20
C LEU A 351 3.29 8.27 -5.92
N GLY A 352 3.97 8.97 -6.83
CA GLY A 352 4.16 10.42 -6.74
C GLY A 352 2.85 11.20 -6.83
N ALA A 353 1.94 10.81 -7.72
CA ALA A 353 0.61 11.39 -7.83
C ALA A 353 -0.22 11.13 -6.56
N VAL A 354 -0.20 9.90 -6.04
CA VAL A 354 -0.88 9.52 -4.79
C VAL A 354 -0.33 10.32 -3.60
N LYS A 355 1.00 10.45 -3.47
CA LYS A 355 1.64 11.26 -2.41
C LYS A 355 1.12 12.70 -2.43
N LYS A 356 1.05 13.31 -3.62
CA LYS A 356 0.57 14.70 -3.79
C LYS A 356 -0.89 14.85 -3.37
N GLU A 357 -1.73 13.85 -3.65
CA GLU A 357 -3.13 13.86 -3.22
C GLU A 357 -3.26 13.68 -1.71
N PHE A 358 -2.41 12.85 -1.09
CA PHE A 358 -2.33 12.71 0.38
C PHE A 358 -1.89 14.01 1.07
N GLU A 359 -0.92 14.74 0.53
CA GLU A 359 -0.54 16.06 1.05
C GLU A 359 -1.72 17.05 1.01
N LYS A 360 -2.50 17.00 -0.07
CA LYS A 360 -3.70 17.83 -0.25
C LYS A 360 -4.79 17.50 0.79
N VAL A 361 -5.04 16.22 1.02
CA VAL A 361 -5.97 15.72 2.06
C VAL A 361 -5.48 16.11 3.45
N GLY A 362 -4.18 15.97 3.73
CA GLY A 362 -3.56 16.42 4.97
C GLY A 362 -3.83 17.90 5.25
N GLY A 363 -3.61 18.77 4.26
CA GLY A 363 -3.92 20.20 4.38
C GLY A 363 -5.41 20.52 4.58
N MET A 364 -6.33 19.71 4.05
CA MET A 364 -7.77 19.86 4.31
C MET A 364 -8.12 19.46 5.74
N LEU A 365 -7.55 18.36 6.25
CA LEU A 365 -7.73 17.92 7.63
C LEU A 365 -7.20 18.95 8.63
N GLU A 366 -6.05 19.56 8.34
CA GLU A 366 -5.45 20.61 9.16
C GLU A 366 -6.36 21.86 9.22
N LYS A 367 -6.96 22.25 8.09
CA LYS A 367 -7.98 23.31 8.06
C LYS A 367 -9.24 22.93 8.87
N ALA A 368 -9.71 21.69 8.76
CA ALA A 368 -10.86 21.21 9.51
C ALA A 368 -10.59 21.26 11.03
N GLN A 369 -9.41 20.83 11.48
CA GLN A 369 -8.97 20.93 12.87
C GLN A 369 -8.98 22.39 13.35
N LYS A 370 -8.44 23.32 12.56
CA LYS A 370 -8.40 24.75 12.90
C LYS A 370 -9.80 25.36 13.03
N ASN A 371 -10.71 24.96 12.15
CA ASN A 371 -12.11 25.38 12.22
C ASN A 371 -12.82 24.84 13.47
N LEU A 372 -12.57 23.58 13.85
CA LEU A 372 -13.11 23.00 15.08
C LEU A 372 -12.58 23.70 16.34
N GLN A 373 -11.28 24.02 16.38
CA GLN A 373 -10.71 24.81 17.50
C GLN A 373 -11.33 26.21 17.57
N THR A 374 -11.55 26.86 16.43
CA THR A 374 -12.18 28.19 16.38
C THR A 374 -13.63 28.14 16.85
N ALA A 375 -14.41 27.15 16.40
CA ALA A 375 -15.77 26.93 16.85
C ALA A 375 -15.82 26.62 18.36
N SER A 376 -14.89 25.81 18.87
CA SER A 376 -14.76 25.53 20.30
C SER A 376 -14.51 26.80 21.12
N GLY A 377 -13.61 27.69 20.65
CA GLY A 377 -13.34 28.96 21.33
C GLY A 377 -14.55 29.90 21.33
N GLN A 378 -15.32 29.95 20.23
CA GLN A 378 -16.55 30.74 20.16
C GLN A 378 -17.63 30.24 21.13
N ILE A 379 -17.77 28.92 21.26
CA ILE A 379 -18.69 28.31 22.23
C ILE A 379 -18.31 28.70 23.67
N GLU A 380 -17.01 28.69 23.99
CA GLU A 380 -16.51 29.07 25.31
C GLU A 380 -16.74 30.56 25.63
N GLU A 381 -16.58 31.46 24.65
CA GLU A 381 -16.85 32.89 24.81
C GLU A 381 -18.35 33.18 25.07
N VAL A 382 -19.22 32.52 24.31
CA VAL A 382 -20.67 32.69 24.44
C VAL A 382 -21.19 32.09 25.75
N LEU A 383 -20.84 30.83 26.05
CA LEU A 383 -21.30 30.15 27.26
C LEU A 383 -20.65 30.68 28.54
N GLY A 384 -19.39 31.12 28.47
CA GLY A 384 -18.64 31.62 29.61
C GLY A 384 -18.90 33.10 29.88
N THR A 385 -18.33 33.96 29.05
CA THR A 385 -18.22 35.39 29.35
C THR A 385 -19.53 36.13 29.15
N ARG A 386 -20.22 35.90 28.03
CA ARG A 386 -21.49 36.58 27.73
C ARG A 386 -22.62 36.10 28.63
N THR A 387 -22.81 34.80 28.80
CA THR A 387 -23.85 34.27 29.72
C THR A 387 -23.65 34.74 31.16
N ARG A 388 -22.41 34.75 31.67
CA ARG A 388 -22.13 35.27 33.04
C ARG A 388 -22.33 36.79 33.14
N ALA A 389 -22.07 37.56 32.09
CA ALA A 389 -22.32 39.00 32.08
C ALA A 389 -23.83 39.31 32.04
N ILE A 390 -24.58 38.55 31.23
CA ILE A 390 -26.05 38.63 31.13
C ILE A 390 -26.70 38.23 32.47
N GLN A 391 -26.29 37.12 33.09
CA GLN A 391 -26.77 36.72 34.42
C GLN A 391 -26.49 37.77 35.49
N ARG A 392 -25.35 38.46 35.42
CA ARG A 392 -25.01 39.54 36.37
C ARG A 392 -25.95 40.73 36.21
N LYS A 393 -26.22 41.15 34.98
CA LYS A 393 -27.16 42.23 34.64
C LYS A 393 -28.62 41.89 34.96
N LEU A 394 -29.04 40.64 34.74
CA LEU A 394 -30.40 40.18 35.08
C LEU A 394 -30.64 40.09 36.59
N LYS A 395 -29.60 39.77 37.36
CA LYS A 395 -29.69 39.75 38.84
C LYS A 395 -29.93 41.13 39.45
N ASP A 396 -29.58 42.20 38.73
CA ASP A 396 -29.82 43.59 39.15
C ASP A 396 -31.25 44.09 38.81
N VAL A 397 -32.05 43.33 38.05
CA VAL A 397 -33.37 43.78 37.53
C VAL A 397 -34.55 43.35 38.43
N ASP A 398 -34.29 42.64 39.54
CA ASP A 398 -35.34 42.13 40.46
C ASP A 398 -35.92 43.19 41.43
N THR A 399 -35.97 44.47 41.04
CA THR A 399 -36.50 45.57 41.88
C THR A 399 -37.38 46.56 41.12
N LEU A 400 -38.26 46.10 40.23
CA LEU A 400 -39.30 46.93 39.62
C LEU A 400 -40.70 46.43 40.03
N SER A 401 -41.47 47.33 40.65
CA SER A 401 -42.82 47.09 41.16
C SER A 401 -43.75 46.60 40.05
N GLY A 402 -44.61 45.62 40.37
CA GLY A 402 -45.54 44.98 39.42
C GLY A 402 -46.47 45.94 38.67
N ARG A 403 -46.60 47.20 39.12
CA ARG A 403 -47.34 48.27 38.43
C ARG A 403 -46.67 48.78 37.14
N GLU A 404 -45.34 48.76 37.04
CA GLU A 404 -44.63 49.32 35.88
C GLU A 404 -44.47 48.30 34.74
N ALA A 405 -44.45 47.00 35.06
CA ALA A 405 -44.38 45.93 34.06
C ALA A 405 -45.63 45.86 33.17
N ARG A 406 -46.83 46.16 33.72
CA ARG A 406 -48.10 46.11 32.99
C ARG A 406 -48.35 47.34 32.09
N ALA A 407 -47.60 48.43 32.27
CA ALA A 407 -47.65 49.59 31.36
C ALA A 407 -46.92 49.33 30.02
N ILE A 408 -46.00 48.36 30.00
CA ILE A 408 -45.16 48.05 28.83
C ILE A 408 -45.75 46.87 28.03
N ILE A 409 -46.59 46.04 28.64
CA ILE A 409 -47.22 44.87 28.00
C ILE A 409 -48.74 44.93 28.22
N PRO A 410 -49.51 45.52 27.27
CA PRO A 410 -50.96 45.72 27.41
C PRO A 410 -51.78 44.42 27.39
N GLU A 411 -51.18 43.28 27.04
CA GLU A 411 -51.85 41.98 26.91
C GLU A 411 -52.15 41.29 28.26
N LEU A 412 -51.71 41.85 29.39
CA LEU A 412 -51.87 41.22 30.71
C LEU A 412 -53.28 41.34 31.31
N GLY A 413 -54.21 42.05 30.68
CA GLY A 413 -55.60 42.18 31.15
C GLY A 413 -55.73 42.95 32.48
N PRO A 414 -56.93 43.45 32.83
CA PRO A 414 -57.13 44.20 34.06
C PRO A 414 -57.00 43.30 35.31
N LEU A 415 -56.54 43.91 36.41
CA LEU A 415 -56.46 43.29 37.74
C LEU A 415 -57.87 42.87 38.19
N THR A 416 -58.01 41.64 38.69
CA THR A 416 -59.18 41.25 39.47
C THR A 416 -59.10 41.91 40.85
N GLU A 417 -60.24 42.28 41.44
CA GLU A 417 -60.35 43.09 42.68
C GLU A 417 -59.55 42.53 43.89
N GLU A 418 -59.13 41.26 43.87
CA GLU A 418 -58.26 40.67 44.89
C GLU A 418 -56.79 41.17 44.83
N GLU A 419 -56.34 41.74 43.71
CA GLU A 419 -54.96 42.21 43.53
C GLU A 419 -54.76 43.71 43.87
N GLU A 420 -55.81 44.45 44.25
CA GLU A 420 -55.69 45.88 44.60
C GLU A 420 -55.34 46.16 46.08
N GLU A 421 -55.42 45.17 46.98
CA GLU A 421 -55.12 45.36 48.41
C GLU A 421 -53.72 44.92 48.86
N SER A 422 -52.80 44.59 47.92
CA SER A 422 -51.41 44.21 48.24
C SER A 422 -50.39 45.33 48.11
#